data_AF-A0A6P1P4T8-F1
#
_entry.id   AF-A0A6P1P4T8-F1
#
_cell.length_a   1.000
_cell.length_b   1.000
_cell.length_c   1.000
_cell.angle_alpha   90.00
_cell.angle_beta   90.00
_cell.angle_gamma   90.00
#
_symmetry.space_group_name_H-M   'P 1'
#
loop_
_entity.id
_entity.type
_entity.pdbx_description
1 polymer ?
#
loop_
_entity_poly.entity_id
_entity_poly.type
_entity_poly.pdbx_seq_one_letter_code
_entity_poly.pdbx_strand_id
1 'polypeptide(L)'
;MEPALENIKIIENSLFARIARWKLKSTNVAMVLGKSIHLSGVSKDTFLKNRHWVAHELCHVRQFQEYGFFRFLWLYLLESLRVGYYDNRFEAEARLAGEKQWFSQEEEKAGIV
;
A
#
# COMPACT_ATOMS: atom_id res chain seq x y z
N MET A 1 4.03 10.70 -11.82
CA MET A 1 3.94 9.47 -11.00
C MET A 1 5.21 8.62 -11.04
N GLU A 2 6.04 8.72 -12.09
CA GLU A 2 7.29 7.94 -12.22
C GLU A 2 8.43 8.22 -11.22
N PRO A 3 8.73 9.45 -10.76
CA PRO A 3 9.92 9.66 -9.92
C PRO A 3 9.81 9.06 -8.51
N ALA A 4 8.58 8.81 -8.03
CA ALA A 4 8.36 8.20 -6.72
C ALA A 4 8.67 6.69 -6.71
N LEU A 5 8.54 6.01 -7.86
CA LEU A 5 8.75 4.57 -7.99
C LEU A 5 10.20 4.19 -8.32
N GLU A 6 11.02 5.15 -8.75
CA GLU A 6 12.39 4.91 -9.23
C GLU A 6 13.28 4.25 -8.16
N ASN A 7 12.96 4.44 -6.88
CA ASN A 7 13.68 3.86 -5.74
C ASN A 7 12.87 2.78 -4.98
N ILE A 8 11.74 2.31 -5.53
CA ILE A 8 10.86 1.33 -4.90
C ILE A 8 10.95 -0.01 -5.61
N LYS A 9 11.28 -1.07 -4.85
CA LYS A 9 11.41 -2.42 -5.39
C LYS A 9 10.08 -3.17 -5.29
N ILE A 10 9.54 -3.63 -6.41
CA ILE A 10 8.35 -4.50 -6.42
C ILE A 10 8.81 -5.96 -6.53
N ILE A 11 8.42 -6.79 -5.57
CA ILE A 11 8.80 -8.20 -5.43
C ILE A 11 7.55 -9.06 -5.48
N GLU A 12 7.42 -9.87 -6.54
CA GLU A 12 6.32 -10.81 -6.68
C GLU A 12 6.55 -12.09 -5.87
N ASN A 13 5.46 -12.75 -5.49
CA ASN A 13 5.44 -14.06 -4.81
C ASN A 13 6.32 -14.14 -3.55
N SER A 14 6.46 -13.02 -2.84
CA SER A 14 7.30 -12.97 -1.65
C SER A 14 6.72 -13.78 -0.49
N LEU A 15 7.60 -14.42 0.29
CA LEU A 15 7.22 -15.20 1.47
C LEU A 15 6.40 -14.37 2.48
N PHE A 16 6.80 -13.11 2.70
CA PHE A 16 6.07 -12.20 3.59
C PHE A 16 4.64 -11.94 3.09
N ALA A 17 4.48 -11.62 1.80
CA ALA A 17 3.18 -11.38 1.19
C ALA A 17 2.31 -12.65 1.19
N ARG A 18 2.90 -13.85 1.07
CA ARG A 18 2.17 -15.12 1.20
C ARG A 18 1.61 -15.34 2.60
N ILE A 19 2.39 -15.02 3.64
CA ILE A 19 1.95 -15.10 5.03
C ILE A 19 0.83 -14.08 5.28
N ALA A 20 1.01 -12.84 4.81
CA ALA A 20 -0.01 -11.79 4.93
C ALA A 20 -1.32 -12.19 4.23
N ARG A 21 -1.24 -12.73 3.01
CA ARG A 21 -2.39 -13.27 2.26
C ARG A 21 -3.16 -14.33 3.03
N TRP A 22 -2.45 -15.28 3.67
CA TRP A 22 -3.07 -16.31 4.48
C TRP A 22 -3.76 -15.73 5.74
N LYS A 23 -3.09 -14.79 6.44
CA LYS A 23 -3.64 -14.14 7.64
C LYS A 23 -4.87 -13.30 7.34
N LEU A 24 -4.84 -12.54 6.24
CA LEU A 24 -5.93 -11.65 5.81
C LEU A 24 -7.05 -12.39 5.08
N LYS A 25 -6.87 -13.68 4.77
CA LYS A 25 -7.79 -14.50 3.96
C LYS A 25 -8.16 -13.84 2.61
N SER A 26 -7.23 -13.06 2.06
CA SER A 26 -7.41 -12.36 0.78
C SER A 26 -6.87 -13.19 -0.38
N THR A 27 -7.43 -13.00 -1.57
CA THR A 27 -6.93 -13.64 -2.80
C THR A 27 -5.71 -12.93 -3.36
N ASN A 28 -5.60 -11.62 -3.17
CA ASN A 28 -4.50 -10.78 -3.63
C ASN A 28 -4.03 -9.87 -2.50
N VAL A 29 -2.72 -9.75 -2.32
CA VAL A 29 -2.12 -8.89 -1.29
C VAL A 29 -0.93 -8.15 -1.89
N ALA A 30 -0.84 -6.88 -1.56
CA ALA A 30 0.37 -6.09 -1.58
C ALA A 30 0.67 -5.69 -0.13
N MET A 31 1.95 -5.65 0.23
CA MET A 31 2.38 -5.15 1.52
C MET A 31 3.72 -4.43 1.37
N VAL A 32 3.95 -3.41 2.18
CA VAL A 32 5.20 -2.65 2.16
C VAL A 32 6.11 -3.05 3.30
N LEU A 33 7.41 -3.17 2.99
CA LEU A 33 8.48 -3.26 3.97
C LEU A 33 9.56 -2.24 3.60
N GLY A 34 9.54 -1.09 4.28
CA GLY A 34 10.50 0.00 4.00
C GLY A 34 10.29 0.61 2.62
N LYS A 35 11.16 0.25 1.66
CA LYS A 35 11.12 0.74 0.27
C LYS A 35 10.75 -0.36 -0.74
N SER A 36 10.29 -1.51 -0.28
CA SER A 36 9.86 -2.61 -1.15
C SER A 36 8.38 -2.93 -0.97
N ILE A 37 7.71 -3.17 -2.10
CA ILE A 37 6.33 -3.64 -2.17
C ILE A 37 6.38 -5.13 -2.51
N HIS A 38 5.77 -5.95 -1.66
CA HIS A 38 5.75 -7.39 -1.77
C HIS A 38 4.36 -7.85 -2.18
N LEU A 39 4.25 -8.51 -3.34
CA LEU A 39 2.99 -8.97 -3.92
C LEU A 39 2.79 -10.47 -3.69
N SER A 40 1.55 -10.89 -3.49
CA SER A 40 1.13 -12.30 -3.51
C SER A 40 -0.26 -12.44 -4.12
N GLY A 41 -0.42 -13.35 -5.08
CA GLY A 41 -1.68 -13.57 -5.81
C GLY A 41 -1.92 -12.59 -6.97
N VAL A 42 -1.05 -11.59 -7.16
CA VAL A 42 -1.16 -10.57 -8.22
C VAL A 42 0.19 -10.32 -8.88
N SER A 43 0.19 -10.05 -10.19
CA SER A 43 1.39 -9.62 -10.92
C SER A 43 1.63 -8.12 -10.77
N LYS A 44 2.88 -7.70 -10.95
CA LYS A 44 3.31 -6.30 -10.96
C LYS A 44 2.53 -5.50 -11.99
N ASP A 45 2.33 -6.01 -13.21
CA ASP A 45 1.57 -5.31 -14.25
C ASP A 45 0.11 -5.07 -13.83
N THR A 46 -0.51 -6.05 -13.18
CA THR A 46 -1.90 -5.93 -12.70
C THR A 46 -1.98 -4.92 -11.56
N PHE A 47 -1.02 -4.97 -10.63
CA PHE A 47 -0.90 -4.02 -9.53
C PHE A 47 -0.71 -2.59 -10.05
N LEU A 48 0.22 -2.36 -10.98
CA LEU A 48 0.54 -1.02 -11.51
C LEU A 48 -0.59 -0.37 -12.32
N LYS A 49 -1.48 -1.18 -12.91
CA LYS A 49 -2.70 -0.69 -13.58
C LYS A 49 -3.73 -0.18 -12.58
N ASN A 50 -3.74 -0.69 -11.35
CA ASN A 50 -4.62 -0.22 -10.29
C ASN A 50 -3.97 0.93 -9.52
N ARG A 51 -4.12 2.14 -10.05
CA ARG A 51 -3.56 3.38 -9.49
C ARG A 51 -4.02 3.68 -8.06
N HIS A 52 -5.28 3.36 -7.72
CA HIS A 52 -5.80 3.47 -6.36
C HIS A 52 -4.99 2.59 -5.40
N TRP A 53 -4.77 1.33 -5.79
CA TRP A 53 -3.98 0.39 -5.00
C TRP A 53 -2.51 0.79 -4.91
N VAL A 54 -1.90 1.25 -6.02
CA VAL A 54 -0.53 1.77 -6.01
C VAL A 54 -0.39 2.94 -5.05
N ALA A 55 -1.33 3.89 -5.07
CA ALA A 55 -1.33 5.04 -4.18
C ALA A 55 -1.45 4.66 -2.69
N HIS A 56 -2.26 3.65 -2.39
CA HIS A 56 -2.36 3.07 -1.06
C HIS A 56 -0.99 2.53 -0.59
N GLU A 57 -0.33 1.68 -1.38
CA GLU A 57 0.98 1.14 -1.01
C GLU A 57 2.07 2.23 -0.95
N LEU A 58 2.02 3.23 -1.83
CA LEU A 58 2.94 4.37 -1.78
C LEU A 58 2.79 5.19 -0.50
N CYS A 59 1.57 5.28 0.05
CA CYS A 59 1.35 5.90 1.35
C CYS A 59 2.11 5.14 2.45
N HIS A 60 2.06 3.81 2.46
CA HIS A 60 2.86 3.01 3.39
C HIS A 60 4.36 3.20 3.20
N VAL A 61 4.87 3.28 1.96
CA VAL A 61 6.28 3.61 1.72
C VAL A 61 6.66 4.95 2.33
N ARG A 62 5.80 5.97 2.18
CA ARG A 62 6.01 7.29 2.81
C ARG A 62 5.99 7.20 4.34
N GLN A 63 5.03 6.49 4.93
CA GLN A 63 4.97 6.28 6.39
C GLN A 63 6.23 5.58 6.91
N PHE A 64 6.75 4.59 6.17
CA PHE A 64 8.02 3.94 6.48
C PHE A 64 9.21 4.91 6.40
N GLN A 65 9.20 5.87 5.48
CA GLN A 65 10.23 6.91 5.38
C GLN A 65 10.14 7.94 6.50
N GLU A 66 8.92 8.32 6.92
CA GLU A 66 8.69 9.31 7.97
C GLU A 66 8.99 8.76 9.37
N TYR A 67 8.53 7.54 9.67
CA TYR A 67 8.68 6.95 11.01
C TYR A 67 9.92 6.05 11.14
N GLY A 68 10.49 5.58 10.03
CA GLY A 68 11.57 4.60 10.01
C GLY A 68 11.08 3.16 10.18
N PHE A 69 11.89 2.21 9.71
CA PHE A 69 11.48 0.81 9.51
C PHE A 69 10.87 0.14 10.75
N PHE A 70 11.64 0.02 11.84
CA PHE A 70 11.20 -0.72 13.03
C PHE A 70 10.13 0.03 13.82
N ARG A 71 10.26 1.36 13.90
CA ARG A 71 9.31 2.21 14.62
C ARG A 71 7.94 2.18 13.96
N PHE A 72 7.87 2.24 12.63
CA PHE A 72 6.60 2.16 11.92
C PHE A 72 5.90 0.81 12.16
N LEU A 73 6.62 -0.30 12.03
CA LEU A 73 6.06 -1.63 12.31
C LEU A 73 5.50 -1.74 13.73
N TRP A 74 6.22 -1.19 14.71
CA TRP A 74 5.77 -1.18 16.10
C TRP A 74 4.52 -0.32 16.31
N LEU A 75 4.51 0.92 15.79
CA LEU A 75 3.36 1.81 15.86
C LEU A 75 2.13 1.19 15.19
N TYR A 76 2.30 0.63 13.99
CA TYR A 76 1.25 -0.02 13.23
C TYR A 76 0.67 -1.22 13.98
N LEU A 77 1.53 -2.06 14.58
CA LEU A 77 1.09 -3.22 15.35
C LEU A 77 0.34 -2.80 16.62
N LEU A 78 0.89 -1.86 17.39
CA LEU A 78 0.23 -1.34 18.60
C LEU A 78 -1.14 -0.78 18.30
N GLU A 79 -1.26 -0.02 17.21
CA GLU A 79 -2.54 0.53 16.79
C GLU A 79 -3.51 -0.56 16.34
N SER A 80 -3.05 -1.51 15.53
CA SER A 80 -3.86 -2.65 15.11
C SER A 80 -4.35 -3.50 16.30
N LEU A 81 -3.56 -3.62 17.37
CA LEU A 81 -3.99 -4.31 18.59
C LEU A 81 -5.01 -3.50 19.39
N ARG A 82 -4.95 -2.17 19.33
CA ARG A 82 -5.84 -1.27 20.08
C ARG A 82 -7.21 -1.11 19.42
N VAL A 83 -7.25 -0.93 18.09
CA VAL A 83 -8.48 -0.61 17.34
C VAL A 83 -8.80 -1.61 16.23
N GLY A 84 -7.91 -2.57 15.95
CA GLY A 84 -8.08 -3.50 14.84
C GLY A 84 -7.41 -3.01 13.55
N TYR A 85 -7.34 -3.90 12.55
CA TYR A 85 -6.75 -3.60 11.24
C TYR A 85 -7.54 -2.54 10.47
N TYR A 86 -8.87 -2.66 10.41
CA TYR A 86 -9.72 -1.77 9.61
C TYR A 86 -9.79 -0.33 10.13
N ASP A 87 -9.67 -0.13 11.45
CA ASP A 87 -9.73 1.20 12.08
C ASP A 87 -8.35 1.79 12.37
N ASN A 88 -7.29 1.12 11.93
CA ASN A 88 -5.92 1.61 12.07
C ASN A 88 -5.75 2.93 11.30
N ARG A 89 -5.25 3.98 11.95
CA ARG A 89 -5.06 5.30 11.31
C ARG A 89 -4.20 5.23 10.05
N PHE A 90 -3.19 4.35 10.04
CA PHE A 90 -2.27 4.21 8.91
C PHE A 90 -2.97 3.60 7.69
N GLU A 91 -3.88 2.65 7.91
CA GLU A 91 -4.74 2.07 6.87
C GLU A 91 -5.81 3.07 6.40
N ALA A 92 -6.34 3.89 7.31
CA ALA A 92 -7.25 4.97 6.95
C ALA A 92 -6.58 6.02 6.06
N GLU A 93 -5.36 6.46 6.41
CA GLU A 93 -4.57 7.39 5.60
C GLU A 93 -4.25 6.80 4.22
N ALA A 94 -3.84 5.52 4.16
CA ALA A 94 -3.54 4.84 2.90
C ALA A 94 -4.78 4.70 2.01
N ARG A 95 -5.97 4.42 2.58
CA ARG A 95 -7.24 4.42 1.84
C ARG A 95 -7.58 5.80 1.27
N LEU A 96 -7.47 6.85 2.07
CA LEU A 96 -7.71 8.23 1.62
C LEU A 96 -6.75 8.63 0.50
N ALA A 97 -5.48 8.24 0.58
CA ALA A 97 -4.51 8.48 -0.50
C ALA A 97 -4.92 7.76 -1.80
N GLY A 98 -5.38 6.52 -1.68
CA GLY A 98 -5.95 5.77 -2.79
C GLY A 98 -7.17 6.46 -3.40
N GLU A 99 -8.13 6.87 -2.58
CA GLU A 99 -9.37 7.53 -3.03
C GLU A 99 -9.08 8.85 -3.73
N LYS A 100 -8.19 9.68 -3.17
CA LYS A 100 -7.78 10.94 -3.80
C LYS A 100 -7.21 10.72 -5.20
N GLN A 101 -6.37 9.70 -5.37
CA GLN A 101 -5.80 9.35 -6.68
C GLN A 101 -6.83 8.75 -7.65
N TRP A 102 -7.89 8.13 -7.13
CA TRP A 102 -9.01 7.67 -7.94
C TRP A 102 -9.81 8.84 -8.49
N PHE A 103 -10.22 9.79 -7.63
CA PHE A 103 -11.00 10.96 -8.04
C PHE A 103 -10.25 11.83 -9.05
N SER A 104 -8.97 12.12 -8.82
CA SER A 104 -8.18 12.94 -9.77
C SER A 104 -8.07 12.30 -11.16
N GLN A 105 -8.05 10.97 -11.26
CA GLN A 105 -8.05 10.30 -12.56
C GLN A 105 -9.42 10.33 -13.25
N GLU A 106 -10.50 10.20 -12.49
CA GLU A 106 -11.85 10.27 -13.07
C GLU A 106 -12.17 11.69 -13.53
N GLU A 107 -11.73 12.72 -12.79
CA GLU A 107 -11.80 14.13 -13.21
C GLU A 107 -11.01 14.38 -14.51
N GLU A 108 -9.78 13.84 -14.62
CA GLU A 108 -8.93 13.94 -15.83
C GLU A 108 -9.59 13.25 -17.03
N LYS A 109 -10.12 12.04 -16.85
CA LYS A 109 -10.85 11.33 -17.93
C LYS A 109 -12.14 12.03 -18.34
N ALA A 110 -12.83 12.66 -17.39
CA ALA A 110 -14.04 13.42 -17.65
C ALA A 110 -13.78 14.80 -18.27
N GLY A 111 -12.51 15.23 -18.37
CA GLY A 111 -12.13 16.53 -18.91
C GLY A 111 -12.53 17.71 -18.03
N ILE A 112 -12.61 17.50 -16.71
CA ILE A 112 -13.05 18.50 -15.72
C ILE A 112 -11.85 19.29 -15.14
N VAL A 113 -10.63 18.87 -15.47
CA VAL A 113 -9.34 19.49 -15.07
C VAL A 113 -8.46 19.82 -16.26
#